data_AF-A0A969CB36-F1
#
_entry.id   AF-A0A969CB36-F1
#
_cell.length_a   1.000
_cell.length_b   1.000
_cell.length_c   1.000
_cell.angle_alpha   90.00
_cell.angle_beta   90.00
_cell.angle_gamma   90.00
#
_symmetry.space_group_name_H-M   'P 1'
#
loop_
_entity.id
_entity.type
_entity.pdbx_description
1 polymer ?
#
loop_
_entity_poly.entity_id
_entity_poly.type
_entity_poly.pdbx_seq_one_letter_code
_entity_poly.pdbx_strand_id
1 'polypeptide(L)'
;MGKGRVLHGKASTRIDDWQSKLEWLQDQPFLAQARGLAAAGNLQGAIAAAQQIGPGRSLHREAQDAISGWQARRGSQNALATARRYAQDSQNPNALVQAIEAADQVPTSSNLRYDANLEIEAWSNRILQIAIDRADSDLYSAIDAAQLVPSWTAAYGSAQARIDEWNYLLQPPPEPPRYVEPAAPVAQPSRPAPPEPEARRRS
;
A
#
# COMPACT_ATOMS: atom_id res chain seq x y z
N MET A 1 30.53 72.15 -5.51
CA MET A 1 30.54 70.68 -5.37
C MET A 1 29.25 70.25 -4.68
N GLY A 2 28.44 69.36 -5.30
CA GLY A 2 27.67 68.36 -4.53
C GLY A 2 26.17 68.57 -4.26
N LYS A 3 25.33 68.99 -5.23
CA LYS A 3 23.86 68.81 -5.11
C LYS A 3 23.31 68.25 -6.43
N GLY A 4 23.18 66.93 -6.52
CA GLY A 4 22.68 66.24 -7.71
C GLY A 4 22.54 64.72 -7.57
N ARG A 5 23.21 64.09 -6.59
CA ARG A 5 23.23 62.62 -6.46
C ARG A 5 22.16 61.99 -5.56
N VAL A 6 21.39 62.76 -4.79
CA VAL A 6 20.43 62.21 -3.81
C VAL A 6 18.98 62.11 -4.30
N LEU A 7 18.65 62.62 -5.49
CA LEU A 7 17.31 62.48 -6.08
C LEU A 7 17.15 61.21 -6.94
N HIS A 8 18.25 60.65 -7.45
CA HIS A 8 18.22 59.44 -8.28
C HIS A 8 17.79 58.18 -7.51
N GLY A 9 18.12 58.07 -6.21
CA GLY A 9 17.74 56.92 -5.39
C GLY A 9 16.22 56.77 -5.22
N LYS A 10 15.47 57.87 -5.06
CA LYS A 10 14.01 57.84 -4.86
C LYS A 10 13.22 57.73 -6.17
N ALA A 11 13.81 58.14 -7.30
CA ALA A 11 13.22 57.99 -8.63
C ALA A 11 13.35 56.53 -9.12
N SER A 12 14.50 55.88 -8.88
CA SER A 12 14.72 54.47 -9.26
C SER A 12 13.75 53.52 -8.55
N THR A 13 13.59 53.66 -7.22
CA THR A 13 12.68 52.79 -6.46
C THR A 13 11.24 52.88 -6.95
N ARG A 14 10.78 54.05 -7.41
CA ARG A 14 9.42 54.21 -7.95
C ARG A 14 9.27 53.62 -9.35
N ILE A 15 10.33 53.57 -10.15
CA ILE A 15 10.33 52.95 -11.48
C ILE A 15 10.29 51.42 -11.34
N ASP A 16 11.08 50.86 -10.43
CA ASP A 16 11.07 49.42 -10.12
C ASP A 16 9.70 48.96 -9.58
N ASP A 17 9.08 49.78 -8.71
CA ASP A 17 7.75 49.52 -8.13
C ASP A 17 6.62 49.67 -9.17
N TRP A 18 6.76 50.58 -10.14
CA TRP A 18 5.82 50.73 -11.26
C TRP A 18 5.96 49.65 -12.33
N GLN A 19 7.20 49.22 -12.64
CA GLN A 19 7.47 48.10 -13.55
C GLN A 19 6.96 46.77 -12.97
N SER A 20 7.21 46.52 -11.68
CA SER A 20 6.68 45.34 -10.99
C SER A 20 5.14 45.26 -11.05
N LYS A 21 4.45 46.40 -10.96
CA LYS A 21 2.98 46.51 -11.08
C LYS A 21 2.45 46.31 -12.51
N LEU A 22 3.19 46.76 -13.51
CA LEU A 22 2.85 46.60 -14.93
C LEU A 22 3.04 45.15 -15.39
N GLU A 23 4.12 44.50 -14.96
CA GLU A 23 4.37 43.07 -15.21
C GLU A 23 3.29 42.20 -14.55
N TRP A 24 2.78 42.60 -13.39
CA TRP A 24 1.70 41.91 -12.70
C TRP A 24 0.39 41.88 -13.50
N LEU A 25 0.11 42.90 -14.31
CA LEU A 25 -1.06 42.95 -15.19
C LEU A 25 -0.87 42.14 -16.48
N GLN A 26 0.37 41.96 -16.94
CA GLN A 26 0.70 41.36 -18.23
C GLN A 26 1.00 39.86 -18.13
N ASP A 27 1.55 39.40 -16.99
CA ASP A 27 1.86 37.98 -16.75
C ASP A 27 0.70 37.22 -16.06
N GLN A 28 -0.20 37.95 -15.39
CA GLN A 28 -1.44 37.38 -14.82
C GLN A 28 -2.24 36.52 -15.80
N PRO A 29 -2.51 36.96 -17.06
CA PRO A 29 -3.29 36.15 -17.99
C PRO A 29 -2.61 34.82 -18.33
N PHE A 30 -1.28 34.74 -18.39
CA PHE A 30 -0.58 33.48 -18.68
C PHE A 30 -0.72 32.48 -17.54
N LEU A 31 -0.52 32.92 -16.29
CA LEU A 31 -0.69 32.03 -15.14
C LEU A 31 -2.17 31.67 -14.92
N ALA A 32 -3.10 32.60 -15.18
CA ALA A 32 -4.54 32.33 -15.13
C ALA A 32 -4.96 31.33 -16.21
N GLN A 33 -4.45 31.46 -17.44
CA GLN A 33 -4.67 30.49 -18.52
C GLN A 33 -4.12 29.11 -18.15
N ALA A 34 -2.89 29.06 -17.64
CA ALA A 34 -2.27 27.82 -17.18
C ALA A 34 -3.12 27.13 -16.10
N ARG A 35 -3.61 27.90 -15.12
CA ARG A 35 -4.54 27.41 -14.09
C ARG A 35 -5.86 26.91 -14.68
N GLY A 36 -6.42 27.62 -15.66
CA GLY A 36 -7.62 27.20 -16.38
C GLY A 36 -7.43 25.86 -17.10
N LEU A 37 -6.28 25.68 -17.77
CA LEU A 37 -5.91 24.42 -18.40
C LEU A 37 -5.78 23.28 -17.38
N ALA A 38 -5.16 23.54 -16.23
CA ALA A 38 -5.01 22.55 -15.17
C ALA A 38 -6.35 22.15 -14.54
N ALA A 39 -7.26 23.12 -14.36
CA ALA A 39 -8.61 22.90 -13.86
C ALA A 39 -9.43 22.05 -14.83
N ALA A 40 -9.25 22.25 -16.14
CA ALA A 40 -9.85 21.43 -17.20
C ALA A 40 -9.19 20.04 -17.34
N GLY A 41 -8.19 19.71 -16.52
CA GLY A 41 -7.46 18.42 -16.57
C GLY A 41 -6.29 18.38 -17.56
N ASN A 42 -6.09 19.42 -18.38
CA ASN A 42 -4.95 19.51 -19.30
C ASN A 42 -3.69 20.00 -18.58
N LEU A 43 -3.13 19.14 -17.73
CA LEU A 43 -1.93 19.45 -16.94
C LEU A 43 -0.69 19.67 -17.83
N GLN A 44 -0.58 18.98 -18.98
CA GLN A 44 0.52 19.20 -19.92
C GLN A 44 0.46 20.62 -20.51
N GLY A 45 -0.73 21.05 -20.95
CA GLY A 45 -0.95 22.40 -21.45
C GLY A 45 -0.72 23.46 -20.38
N ALA A 46 -1.16 23.21 -19.14
CA ALA A 46 -0.92 24.09 -18.00
C ALA A 46 0.57 24.32 -17.74
N ILE A 47 1.36 23.24 -17.70
CA ILE A 47 2.82 23.31 -17.53
C ILE A 47 3.44 24.12 -18.68
N ALA A 48 3.07 23.82 -19.93
CA ALA A 48 3.61 24.53 -21.08
C ALA A 48 3.29 26.04 -21.07
N ALA A 49 2.08 26.41 -20.65
CA ALA A 49 1.68 27.81 -20.52
C ALA A 49 2.43 28.52 -19.39
N ALA A 50 2.57 27.90 -18.22
CA ALA A 50 3.31 28.49 -17.09
C ALA A 50 4.82 28.57 -17.34
N GLN A 51 5.40 27.67 -18.14
CA GLN A 51 6.82 27.71 -18.52
C GLN A 51 7.19 28.93 -19.37
N GLN A 52 6.22 29.60 -19.99
CA GLN A 52 6.45 30.85 -20.72
C GLN A 52 6.82 32.01 -19.78
N ILE A 53 6.53 31.89 -18.48
CA ILE A 53 6.86 32.89 -17.46
C ILE A 53 8.34 32.72 -17.08
N GLY A 54 9.20 33.45 -17.79
CA GLY A 54 10.66 33.39 -17.64
C GLY A 54 11.19 33.96 -16.32
N PRO A 55 12.47 33.68 -16.00
CA PRO A 55 13.13 34.19 -14.81
C PRO A 55 13.23 35.73 -14.83
N GLY A 56 13.11 36.36 -13.66
CA GLY A 56 13.12 37.83 -13.51
C GLY A 56 11.73 38.48 -13.52
N ARG A 57 10.68 37.73 -13.86
CA ARG A 57 9.28 38.17 -13.75
C ARG A 57 8.75 38.02 -12.33
N SER A 58 7.86 38.92 -11.93
CA SER A 58 7.21 38.90 -10.60
C SER A 58 6.48 37.59 -10.29
N LEU A 59 5.86 36.95 -11.30
CA LEU A 59 5.10 35.70 -11.14
C LEU A 59 5.91 34.42 -11.34
N HIS A 60 7.22 34.52 -11.65
CA HIS A 60 8.02 33.34 -11.97
C HIS A 60 8.02 32.29 -10.85
N ARG A 61 8.16 32.71 -9.58
CA ARG A 61 8.14 31.80 -8.43
C ARG A 61 6.81 31.05 -8.34
N GLU A 62 5.69 31.77 -8.44
CA GLU A 62 4.35 31.20 -8.37
C GLU A 62 4.07 30.24 -9.54
N ALA A 63 4.60 30.56 -10.73
CA ALA A 63 4.53 29.69 -11.90
C ALA A 63 5.33 28.39 -11.69
N GLN A 64 6.55 28.47 -11.14
CA GLN A 64 7.36 27.28 -10.83
C GLN A 64 6.70 26.39 -9.77
N ASP A 65 6.15 27.00 -8.71
CA ASP A 65 5.41 26.27 -7.68
C ASP A 65 4.21 25.53 -8.30
N ALA A 66 3.44 26.21 -9.15
CA ALA A 66 2.31 25.60 -9.87
C ALA A 66 2.76 24.45 -10.80
N ILE A 67 3.85 24.64 -11.56
CA ILE A 67 4.43 23.61 -12.42
C ILE A 67 4.80 22.37 -11.62
N SER A 68 5.48 22.54 -10.49
CA SER A 68 5.90 21.43 -9.62
C SER A 68 4.68 20.63 -9.11
N GLY A 69 3.62 21.32 -8.67
CA GLY A 69 2.38 20.69 -8.23
C GLY A 69 1.67 19.93 -9.35
N TRP A 70 1.61 20.49 -10.57
CA TRP A 70 1.01 19.79 -11.71
C TRP A 70 1.84 18.60 -12.17
N GLN A 71 3.17 18.69 -12.14
CA GLN A 71 4.05 17.56 -12.43
C GLN A 71 3.84 16.42 -11.43
N ALA A 72 3.74 16.73 -10.13
CA ALA A 72 3.44 15.75 -9.09
C ALA A 72 2.05 15.10 -9.30
N ARG A 73 1.03 15.91 -9.63
CA ARG A 73 -0.32 15.40 -9.95
C ARG A 73 -0.32 14.48 -11.17
N ARG A 74 0.42 14.84 -12.23
CA ARG A 74 0.60 13.98 -13.41
C ARG A 74 1.32 12.69 -13.08
N GLY A 75 2.38 12.75 -12.28
CA GLY A 75 3.11 11.57 -11.80
C GLY A 75 2.18 10.61 -11.06
N SER A 76 1.36 11.14 -10.14
CA SER A 76 0.36 10.35 -9.42
C SER A 76 -0.67 9.71 -10.35
N GLN A 77 -1.18 10.46 -11.33
CA GLN A 77 -2.13 9.95 -12.34
C GLN A 77 -1.51 8.82 -13.16
N ASN A 78 -0.26 8.98 -13.59
CA ASN A 78 0.45 7.99 -14.38
C ASN A 78 0.76 6.73 -13.57
N ALA A 79 1.15 6.88 -12.30
CA ALA A 79 1.40 5.77 -11.39
C ALA A 79 0.15 4.91 -11.22
N LEU A 80 -0.98 5.53 -10.88
CA LEU A 80 -2.26 4.82 -10.72
C LEU A 80 -2.78 4.22 -12.03
N ALA A 81 -2.63 4.92 -13.16
CA ALA A 81 -2.99 4.37 -14.47
C ALA A 81 -2.14 3.16 -14.85
N THR A 82 -0.85 3.19 -14.55
CA THR A 82 0.08 2.06 -14.75
C THR A 82 -0.31 0.88 -13.86
N ALA A 83 -0.62 1.14 -12.60
CA ALA A 83 -1.09 0.14 -11.66
C ALA A 83 -2.32 -0.63 -12.19
N ARG A 84 -3.34 0.12 -12.64
CA ARG A 84 -4.55 -0.46 -13.25
C ARG A 84 -4.28 -1.27 -14.51
N ARG A 85 -3.24 -0.91 -15.29
CA ARG A 85 -2.83 -1.70 -16.46
C ARG A 85 -2.22 -3.03 -16.07
N TYR A 86 -1.37 -3.07 -15.05
CA TYR A 86 -0.85 -4.35 -14.54
C TYR A 86 -1.99 -5.25 -14.03
N ALA A 87 -2.98 -4.67 -13.35
CA ALA A 87 -4.13 -5.42 -12.85
C ALA A 87 -5.14 -5.89 -13.91
N GLN A 88 -4.90 -5.65 -15.22
CA GLN A 88 -5.77 -6.18 -16.28
C GLN A 88 -5.79 -7.71 -16.28
N ASP A 89 -4.67 -8.35 -15.95
CA ASP A 89 -4.60 -9.79 -15.72
C ASP A 89 -4.85 -10.13 -14.25
N SER A 90 -6.12 -10.02 -13.85
CA SER A 90 -6.55 -10.25 -12.46
C SER A 90 -6.39 -11.70 -11.96
N GLN A 91 -5.98 -12.65 -12.81
CA GLN A 91 -5.71 -14.05 -12.45
C GLN A 91 -4.24 -14.33 -12.17
N ASN A 92 -3.37 -13.36 -12.42
CA ASN A 92 -1.94 -13.48 -12.21
C ASN A 92 -1.52 -12.73 -10.95
N PRO A 93 -1.19 -13.43 -9.85
CA PRO A 93 -0.75 -12.80 -8.61
C PRO A 93 0.43 -11.84 -8.79
N ASN A 94 1.38 -12.17 -9.67
CA ASN A 94 2.55 -11.30 -9.90
C ASN A 94 2.15 -9.99 -10.61
N ALA A 95 1.18 -10.04 -11.53
CA ALA A 95 0.66 -8.84 -12.17
C ALA A 95 -0.07 -7.94 -11.16
N LEU A 96 -0.78 -8.53 -10.19
CA LEU A 96 -1.42 -7.80 -9.09
C LEU A 96 -0.39 -7.19 -8.13
N VAL A 97 0.73 -7.88 -7.86
CA VAL A 97 1.85 -7.31 -7.09
C VAL A 97 2.42 -6.09 -7.80
N GLN A 98 2.68 -6.16 -9.11
CA GLN A 98 3.14 -5.01 -9.90
C GLN A 98 2.14 -3.86 -9.88
N ALA A 99 0.84 -4.16 -9.87
CA ALA A 99 -0.21 -3.16 -9.74
C ALA A 99 -0.11 -2.45 -8.37
N ILE A 100 0.02 -3.21 -7.28
CA ILE A 100 0.16 -2.68 -5.93
C ILE A 100 1.40 -1.80 -5.81
N GLU A 101 2.55 -2.26 -6.30
CA GLU A 101 3.80 -1.50 -6.26
C GLU A 101 3.68 -0.17 -7.01
N ALA A 102 3.05 -0.16 -8.18
CA ALA A 102 2.83 1.05 -8.95
C ALA A 102 1.85 2.02 -8.27
N ALA A 103 0.80 1.50 -7.62
CA ALA A 103 -0.14 2.34 -6.89
C ALA A 103 0.47 2.92 -5.59
N ASP A 104 1.38 2.20 -4.94
CA ASP A 104 2.07 2.72 -3.75
C ASP A 104 3.02 3.88 -4.07
N GLN A 105 3.49 4.00 -5.32
CA GLN A 105 4.24 5.18 -5.78
C GLN A 105 3.41 6.47 -5.76
N VAL A 106 2.09 6.41 -5.61
CA VAL A 106 1.24 7.59 -5.45
C VAL A 106 1.58 8.26 -4.10
N PRO A 107 2.10 9.51 -4.09
CA PRO A 107 2.50 10.17 -2.86
C PRO A 107 1.33 10.33 -1.88
N THR A 108 1.61 10.29 -0.58
CA THR A 108 0.59 10.44 0.48
C THR A 108 -0.12 11.79 0.45
N SER A 109 0.54 12.83 -0.06
CA SER A 109 -0.05 14.17 -0.25
C SER A 109 -0.92 14.29 -1.50
N SER A 110 -0.90 13.28 -2.37
CA SER A 110 -1.70 13.28 -3.60
C SER A 110 -3.17 13.08 -3.28
N ASN A 111 -4.04 13.79 -4.00
CA ASN A 111 -5.48 13.58 -3.92
C ASN A 111 -5.91 12.18 -4.39
N LEU A 112 -5.05 11.48 -5.14
CA LEU A 112 -5.26 10.12 -5.61
C LEU A 112 -4.81 9.05 -4.61
N ARG A 113 -4.18 9.43 -3.48
CA ARG A 113 -3.67 8.43 -2.51
C ARG A 113 -4.80 7.55 -1.96
N TYR A 114 -5.97 8.14 -1.71
CA TYR A 114 -7.12 7.39 -1.23
C TYR A 114 -7.54 6.30 -2.23
N ASP A 115 -7.71 6.67 -3.51
CA ASP A 115 -8.05 5.72 -4.57
C ASP A 115 -6.97 4.64 -4.73
N ALA A 116 -5.69 5.02 -4.67
CA ALA A 116 -4.57 4.08 -4.72
C ALA A 116 -4.62 3.07 -3.57
N ASN A 117 -4.85 3.52 -2.33
CA ASN A 117 -4.98 2.62 -1.18
C ASN A 117 -6.17 1.65 -1.34
N LEU A 118 -7.32 2.12 -1.84
CA LEU A 118 -8.47 1.26 -2.09
C LEU A 118 -8.15 0.15 -3.10
N GLU A 119 -7.45 0.49 -4.19
CA GLU A 119 -7.06 -0.48 -5.21
C GLU A 119 -6.02 -1.46 -4.69
N ILE A 120 -5.06 -1.00 -3.89
CA ILE A 120 -4.06 -1.86 -3.26
C ILE A 120 -4.74 -2.89 -2.36
N GLU A 121 -5.71 -2.48 -1.54
CA GLU A 121 -6.48 -3.41 -0.72
C GLU A 121 -7.28 -4.41 -1.60
N ALA A 122 -7.90 -3.93 -2.68
CA ALA A 122 -8.65 -4.80 -3.60
C ALA A 122 -7.76 -5.85 -4.27
N TRP A 123 -6.59 -5.47 -4.76
CA TRP A 123 -5.65 -6.40 -5.41
C TRP A 123 -5.01 -7.36 -4.41
N SER A 124 -4.71 -6.90 -3.19
CA SER A 124 -4.19 -7.76 -2.12
C SER A 124 -5.20 -8.83 -1.72
N ASN A 125 -6.48 -8.46 -1.61
CA ASN A 125 -7.56 -9.43 -1.42
C ASN A 125 -7.73 -10.37 -2.63
N ARG A 126 -7.51 -9.89 -3.86
CA ARG A 126 -7.57 -10.76 -5.05
C ARG A 126 -6.43 -11.79 -5.06
N ILE A 127 -5.21 -11.41 -4.68
CA ILE A 127 -4.08 -12.33 -4.52
C ILE A 127 -4.43 -13.41 -3.50
N LEU A 128 -4.96 -13.03 -2.34
CA LEU A 128 -5.43 -13.98 -1.33
C LEU A 128 -6.49 -14.93 -1.88
N GLN A 129 -7.47 -14.43 -2.63
CA GLN A 129 -8.49 -15.29 -3.22
C GLN A 129 -7.89 -16.29 -4.23
N ILE A 130 -6.94 -15.86 -5.08
CA ILE A 130 -6.24 -16.78 -5.99
C ILE A 130 -5.50 -17.87 -5.20
N ALA A 131 -4.88 -17.52 -4.08
CA ALA A 131 -4.23 -18.49 -3.21
C ALA A 131 -5.24 -19.53 -2.69
N ILE A 132 -6.40 -19.08 -2.20
CA ILE A 132 -7.48 -19.94 -1.74
C ILE A 132 -7.98 -20.85 -2.87
N ASP A 133 -8.22 -20.31 -4.07
CA ASP A 133 -8.69 -21.08 -5.23
C ASP A 133 -7.68 -22.17 -5.65
N ARG A 134 -6.37 -21.91 -5.50
CA ARG A 134 -5.32 -22.88 -5.81
C ARG A 134 -5.25 -24.02 -4.80
N ALA A 135 -5.60 -23.77 -3.55
CA ALA A 135 -5.51 -24.74 -2.47
C ALA A 135 -6.32 -26.02 -2.72
N ASP A 136 -7.36 -25.94 -3.55
CA ASP A 136 -8.19 -27.09 -3.96
C ASP A 136 -7.40 -28.13 -4.77
N SER A 137 -6.32 -27.71 -5.44
CA SER A 137 -5.54 -28.56 -6.35
C SER A 137 -4.07 -28.70 -5.95
N ASP A 138 -3.46 -27.63 -5.43
CA ASP A 138 -2.05 -27.59 -5.07
C ASP A 138 -1.80 -26.61 -3.92
N LEU A 139 -1.56 -27.17 -2.74
CA LEU A 139 -1.23 -26.42 -1.53
C LEU A 139 0.09 -25.65 -1.64
N TYR A 140 1.09 -26.14 -2.40
CA TYR A 140 2.35 -25.40 -2.59
C TYR A 140 2.09 -24.13 -3.40
N SER A 141 1.39 -24.26 -4.53
CA SER A 141 0.99 -23.12 -5.37
C SER A 141 0.07 -22.12 -4.64
N ALA A 142 -0.72 -22.59 -3.67
CA ALA A 142 -1.54 -21.77 -2.80
C ALA A 142 -0.69 -20.94 -1.83
N ILE A 143 0.25 -21.59 -1.12
CA ILE A 143 1.18 -20.93 -0.21
C ILE A 143 2.00 -19.86 -0.96
N ASP A 144 2.56 -20.20 -2.12
CA ASP A 144 3.35 -19.27 -2.93
C ASP A 144 2.52 -18.02 -3.30
N ALA A 145 1.25 -18.18 -3.67
CA ALA A 145 0.38 -17.06 -3.97
C ALA A 145 0.04 -16.22 -2.72
N ALA A 146 -0.25 -16.86 -1.57
CA ALA A 146 -0.57 -16.15 -0.34
C ALA A 146 0.62 -15.33 0.21
N GLN A 147 1.85 -15.80 -0.01
CA GLN A 147 3.06 -15.07 0.37
C GLN A 147 3.24 -13.75 -0.39
N LEU A 148 2.60 -13.61 -1.56
CA LEU A 148 2.65 -12.37 -2.35
C LEU A 148 1.75 -11.26 -1.78
N VAL A 149 0.90 -11.55 -0.80
CA VAL A 149 0.06 -10.54 -0.15
C VAL A 149 0.96 -9.59 0.67
N PRO A 150 0.97 -8.27 0.38
CA PRO A 150 1.87 -7.35 1.07
C PRO A 150 1.55 -7.21 2.56
N SER A 151 2.59 -7.18 3.40
CA SER A 151 2.47 -7.23 4.87
C SER A 151 1.75 -6.04 5.53
N TRP A 152 1.66 -4.92 4.82
CA TRP A 152 1.05 -3.69 5.30
C TRP A 152 -0.44 -3.56 4.91
N THR A 153 -0.97 -4.52 4.15
CA THR A 153 -2.37 -4.53 3.68
C THR A 153 -3.25 -5.32 4.64
N ALA A 154 -4.55 -5.04 4.66
CA ALA A 154 -5.47 -5.73 5.56
C ALA A 154 -5.56 -7.25 5.28
N ALA A 155 -5.32 -7.67 4.02
CA ALA A 155 -5.38 -9.06 3.60
C ALA A 155 -4.24 -9.93 4.18
N TYR A 156 -3.14 -9.33 4.64
CA TYR A 156 -1.95 -10.07 5.07
C TYR A 156 -2.22 -11.03 6.23
N GLY A 157 -2.97 -10.59 7.25
CA GLY A 157 -3.28 -11.45 8.40
C GLY A 157 -4.04 -12.71 7.99
N SER A 158 -5.02 -12.56 7.09
CA SER A 158 -5.76 -13.69 6.53
C SER A 158 -4.88 -14.60 5.67
N ALA A 159 -3.94 -14.03 4.91
CA ALA A 159 -2.99 -14.80 4.11
C ALA A 159 -2.06 -15.65 4.98
N GLN A 160 -1.53 -15.09 6.08
CA GLN A 160 -0.69 -15.85 7.02
C GLN A 160 -1.46 -17.00 7.68
N ALA A 161 -2.71 -16.76 8.11
CA ALA A 161 -3.53 -17.82 8.68
C ALA A 161 -3.77 -18.99 7.70
N ARG A 162 -3.95 -18.70 6.40
CA ARG A 162 -4.06 -19.73 5.36
C ARG A 162 -2.75 -20.50 5.16
N ILE A 163 -1.62 -19.80 5.13
CA ILE A 163 -0.30 -20.42 5.02
C ILE A 163 -0.05 -21.38 6.19
N ASP A 164 -0.38 -20.97 7.42
CA ASP A 164 -0.24 -21.82 8.60
C ASP A 164 -1.12 -23.08 8.53
N GLU A 165 -2.38 -22.92 8.11
CA GLU A 165 -3.32 -24.02 7.89
C GLU A 165 -2.79 -25.02 6.84
N TRP A 166 -2.32 -24.53 5.69
CA TRP A 166 -1.81 -25.38 4.62
C TRP A 166 -0.49 -26.07 4.97
N ASN A 167 0.40 -25.39 5.68
CA ASN A 167 1.64 -26.00 6.19
C ASN A 167 1.34 -27.15 7.15
N TYR A 168 0.34 -27.00 8.02
CA TYR A 168 -0.10 -28.06 8.92
C TYR A 168 -0.64 -29.29 8.14
N LEU A 169 -1.38 -29.07 7.06
CA LEU A 169 -1.90 -30.16 6.22
C LEU A 169 -0.80 -30.89 5.45
N LEU A 170 0.20 -30.16 4.97
CA LEU A 170 1.35 -30.73 4.27
C LEU A 170 2.28 -31.51 5.21
N GLN A 171 2.45 -31.03 6.43
CA GLN A 171 3.34 -31.62 7.44
C GLN A 171 2.71 -31.48 8.84
N PRO A 172 1.79 -32.39 9.23
CA PRO A 172 1.26 -32.36 10.58
C PRO A 172 2.40 -32.60 11.58
N PRO A 173 2.41 -31.89 12.71
CA PRO A 173 3.43 -32.10 13.74
C PRO A 173 3.44 -33.57 14.15
N PRO A 174 4.61 -34.18 14.37
CA PRO A 174 4.69 -35.58 14.79
C PRO A 174 3.82 -35.78 16.03
N GLU A 175 2.94 -36.79 16.00
CA GLU A 175 2.11 -37.12 17.16
C GLU A 175 3.00 -37.15 18.41
N PRO A 176 2.65 -36.47 19.51
CA PRO A 176 3.37 -36.64 20.76
C PRO A 176 3.45 -38.13 21.06
N PRO A 177 4.58 -38.65 21.60
CA PRO A 177 4.74 -40.07 21.84
C PRO A 177 3.48 -40.54 22.57
N ARG A 178 2.77 -41.50 21.97
CA ARG A 178 1.60 -42.10 22.61
C ARG A 178 2.08 -42.55 23.97
N TYR A 179 1.55 -41.93 25.03
CA TYR A 179 1.65 -42.51 26.35
C TYR A 179 0.94 -43.85 26.22
N VAL A 180 1.70 -44.90 25.96
CA VAL A 180 1.28 -46.26 26.24
C VAL A 180 1.01 -46.24 27.73
N GLU A 181 -0.27 -46.10 28.07
CA GLU A 181 -0.74 -46.30 29.43
C GLU A 181 -0.13 -47.64 29.88
N PRO A 182 0.68 -47.67 30.95
CA PRO A 182 1.29 -48.92 31.39
C PRO A 182 0.17 -49.92 31.55
N ALA A 183 0.27 -51.03 30.81
CA ALA A 183 -0.76 -52.06 30.75
C ALA A 183 -1.33 -52.27 32.14
N ALA A 184 -2.64 -52.03 32.31
CA ALA A 184 -3.33 -52.29 33.56
C ALA A 184 -2.88 -53.68 34.06
N PRO A 185 -2.50 -53.84 35.34
CA PRO A 185 -1.98 -55.10 35.82
C PRO A 185 -3.00 -56.19 35.49
N VAL A 186 -2.55 -57.19 34.73
CA VAL A 186 -3.35 -58.36 34.36
C VAL A 186 -3.99 -58.89 35.64
N ALA A 187 -5.33 -58.91 35.69
CA ALA A 187 -6.06 -59.41 36.82
C ALA A 187 -5.56 -60.82 37.17
N GLN A 188 -5.00 -60.98 38.38
CA GLN A 188 -4.58 -62.28 38.89
C GLN A 188 -5.82 -63.18 39.00
N PRO A 189 -5.75 -64.46 38.58
CA PRO A 189 -6.90 -65.36 38.67
C PRO A 189 -7.33 -65.53 40.14
N SER A 190 -8.64 -65.41 40.38
CA SER A 190 -9.28 -65.56 41.69
C SER A 190 -8.81 -66.83 42.41
N ARG A 191 -8.21 -66.65 43.59
CA ARG A 191 -7.83 -67.74 44.50
C ARG A 191 -9.11 -68.43 45.02
N PRO A 192 -9.21 -69.78 45.02
CA PRO A 192 -10.39 -70.45 45.55
C PRO A 192 -10.54 -70.21 47.05
N ALA A 193 -11.79 -70.07 47.50
CA ALA A 193 -12.16 -69.84 48.89
C ALA A 193 -11.66 -70.98 49.82
N PRO A 194 -11.20 -70.67 51.04
CA PRO A 194 -10.81 -71.69 52.02
C PRO A 194 -12.05 -72.39 52.61
N PRO A 195 -11.97 -73.68 53.00
CA PRO A 195 -13.11 -74.41 53.55
C PRO A 195 -13.43 -73.96 54.99
N GLU A 196 -14.73 -73.99 55.32
CA GLU A 196 -15.28 -73.72 56.66
C GLU A 196 -14.61 -74.57 57.77
N PRO A 197 -14.35 -74.00 58.96
CA PRO A 197 -13.82 -74.77 60.07
C PRO A 197 -14.92 -75.62 60.74
N GLU A 198 -14.68 -76.93 60.81
CA GLU A 198 -15.44 -77.91 61.59
C GLU A 198 -15.62 -77.46 63.05
N ALA A 199 -16.88 -77.36 63.49
CA ALA A 199 -17.26 -77.21 64.88
C ALA A 199 -16.90 -78.48 65.68
N ARG A 200 -15.82 -78.41 66.46
CA ARG A 200 -15.52 -79.42 67.50
C ARG A 200 -16.16 -79.01 68.82
N ARG A 201 -17.13 -79.83 69.24
CA ARG A 201 -17.74 -79.88 70.57
C ARG A 201 -16.70 -80.09 71.67
N ARG A 202 -16.93 -79.46 72.83
CA ARG A 202 -16.55 -79.81 74.22
C ARG A 202 -17.19 -78.74 75.12
N SER A 203 -17.87 -78.98 76.23
CA SER A 203 -18.20 -80.19 77.01
C SER A 203 -19.53 -79.95 77.70
#